data_AF-S6T8Z3-F1
#
_entry.id   AF-S6T8Z3-F1
#
_cell.length_a   1.000
_cell.length_b   1.000
_cell.length_c   1.000
_cell.angle_alpha   90.00
_cell.angle_beta   90.00
_cell.angle_gamma   90.00
#
_symmetry.space_group_name_H-M   'P 1'
#
loop_
_entity.id
_entity.type
_entity.pdbx_description
1 polymer ?
#
loop_
_entity_poly.entity_id
_entity_poly.type
_entity_poly.pdbx_seq_one_letter_code
_entity_poly.pdbx_strand_id
1 'polypeptide(L)'
;FLGTGISLGSWWAYYELGWGGWWFWDPVENASFMPWLVGTALIHSLAVTEKRGVFKSWTVLLAIAAFSLSLLGTFLVRSGVLTSVHAFASDPARGVFILMFLLVVVGGSLTLFAIRAPVVKSHVGFGLWSRETLLLGNNLLLVVAASMILLGTLYPLVIDAISGDKMSVGP
;
A
#
# COMPACT_ATOMS: atom_id res chain seq x y z
N PHE A 1 3.06 16.64 0.30
CA PHE A 1 4.34 16.08 -0.13
C PHE A 1 4.16 14.86 -1.03
N LEU A 2 3.71 13.69 -0.54
CA LEU A 2 3.64 12.46 -1.36
C LEU A 2 2.81 12.61 -2.64
N GLY A 3 1.63 13.25 -2.57
CA GLY A 3 0.82 13.53 -3.76
C GLY A 3 1.56 14.38 -4.80
N THR A 4 2.27 15.43 -4.37
CA THR A 4 3.11 16.25 -5.26
C THR A 4 4.24 15.44 -5.89
N GLY A 5 4.89 14.56 -5.12
CA GLY A 5 5.92 13.67 -5.63
C GLY A 5 5.40 12.72 -6.70
N ILE A 6 4.24 12.11 -6.47
CA ILE A 6 3.57 11.24 -7.45
C ILE A 6 3.21 12.06 -8.71
N SER A 7 2.59 13.23 -8.57
CA SER A 7 2.21 14.06 -9.73
C SER A 7 3.41 14.52 -10.55
N LEU A 8 4.50 14.93 -9.92
CA LEU A 8 5.73 15.33 -10.61
C LEU A 8 6.43 14.14 -11.26
N GLY A 9 6.42 12.97 -10.60
CA GLY A 9 6.94 11.72 -11.17
C GLY A 9 6.18 11.30 -12.42
N SER A 10 4.84 11.27 -12.35
CA SER A 10 3.96 10.96 -13.49
C SER A 10 4.12 11.99 -14.62
N TRP A 11 4.28 13.27 -14.30
CA TRP A 11 4.59 14.30 -15.30
C TRP A 11 5.89 13.96 -16.03
N TRP A 12 6.98 13.75 -15.29
CA TRP A 12 8.27 13.43 -15.89
C TRP A 12 8.22 12.16 -16.75
N ALA A 13 7.61 11.09 -16.24
CA ALA A 13 7.49 9.82 -16.96
C ALA A 13 6.70 9.96 -18.27
N TYR A 14 5.61 10.75 -18.26
CA TYR A 14 4.83 11.04 -19.46
C TYR A 14 5.67 11.73 -20.55
N TYR A 15 6.48 12.72 -20.16
CA TYR A 15 7.29 13.49 -21.12
C TYR A 15 8.55 12.75 -21.59
N GLU A 16 9.24 12.05 -20.69
CA GLU A 16 10.56 11.47 -20.98
C GLU A 16 10.49 10.04 -21.49
N LEU A 17 9.54 9.24 -20.97
CA LEU A 17 9.40 7.82 -21.31
C LEU A 17 8.30 7.58 -22.35
N GLY A 18 7.55 8.61 -22.74
CA GLY A 18 6.55 8.55 -23.81
C GLY A 18 5.41 7.58 -23.52
N TRP A 19 5.14 7.31 -22.24
CA TRP A 19 4.01 6.46 -21.85
C TRP A 19 2.74 7.14 -22.33
N GLY A 20 1.91 6.41 -23.07
CA GLY A 20 0.65 6.91 -23.63
C GLY A 20 -0.41 7.35 -22.59
N GLY A 21 -0.01 7.64 -21.34
CA GLY A 21 -0.80 8.12 -20.23
C GLY A 21 0.05 8.47 -18.99
N TRP A 22 -0.60 8.96 -17.95
CA TRP A 22 0.02 9.42 -16.69
C TRP A 22 0.32 8.31 -15.68
N TRP A 23 -0.07 7.08 -16.00
CA TRP A 23 0.13 5.89 -15.18
C TRP A 23 0.16 4.67 -16.10
N PHE A 24 1.17 3.81 -15.93
CA PHE A 24 1.39 2.65 -16.81
C PHE A 24 1.67 1.36 -16.03
N TRP A 25 1.07 1.23 -14.85
CA TRP A 25 1.18 0.02 -14.00
C TRP A 25 2.60 -0.35 -13.55
N ASP A 26 3.59 0.54 -13.70
CA ASP A 26 4.95 0.26 -13.29
C ASP A 26 5.08 0.05 -11.78
N PRO A 27 5.90 -0.95 -11.35
CA PRO A 27 6.02 -1.29 -9.94
C PRO A 27 6.50 -0.13 -9.04
N VAL A 28 7.35 0.77 -9.55
CA VAL A 28 7.88 1.89 -8.77
C VAL A 28 6.80 2.96 -8.56
N GLU A 29 5.98 3.23 -9.57
CA GLU A 29 4.82 4.12 -9.43
C GLU A 29 3.81 3.53 -8.43
N ASN A 30 3.44 2.27 -8.61
CA ASN A 30 2.48 1.56 -7.76
C ASN A 30 2.96 1.51 -6.30
N ALA A 31 4.27 1.28 -6.08
CA ALA A 31 4.91 1.27 -4.77
C ALA A 31 4.68 2.56 -3.98
N SER A 32 4.63 3.70 -4.66
CA SER A 32 4.36 5.00 -4.01
C SER A 32 2.86 5.29 -3.86
N PHE A 33 2.02 4.81 -4.79
CA PHE A 33 0.60 5.12 -4.81
C PHE A 33 -0.22 4.31 -3.80
N MET A 34 0.11 3.04 -3.59
CA MET A 34 -0.56 2.18 -2.58
C MET A 34 -0.54 2.76 -1.16
N PRO A 35 0.62 3.15 -0.58
CA PRO A 35 0.65 3.77 0.75
C PRO A 35 -0.03 5.15 0.77
N TRP A 36 -0.09 5.87 -0.36
CA TRP A 36 -0.86 7.13 -0.45
C TRP A 36 -2.36 6.88 -0.28
N LEU A 37 -2.91 5.85 -0.93
CA LEU A 37 -4.33 5.47 -0.81
C LEU A 37 -4.67 5.03 0.62
N VAL A 38 -3.89 4.11 1.18
CA VAL A 38 -4.13 3.58 2.54
C VAL A 38 -3.85 4.64 3.61
N GLY A 39 -2.84 5.49 3.41
CA GLY A 39 -2.57 6.63 4.29
C GLY A 39 -3.70 7.67 4.27
N THR A 40 -4.32 7.91 3.11
CA THR A 40 -5.50 8.78 3.02
C THR A 40 -6.68 8.17 3.78
N ALA A 41 -6.92 6.87 3.63
CA ALA A 41 -7.94 6.16 4.41
C ALA A 41 -7.66 6.24 5.92
N LEU A 42 -6.39 6.10 6.32
CA LEU A 42 -5.94 6.22 7.70
C LEU A 42 -6.28 7.59 8.30
N ILE A 43 -6.01 8.68 7.58
CA ILE A 43 -6.30 10.05 8.07
C ILE A 43 -7.81 10.24 8.28
N HIS A 44 -8.64 9.77 7.36
CA HIS A 44 -10.09 9.83 7.53
C HIS A 44 -10.55 8.98 8.73
N SER A 45 -9.99 7.78 8.89
CA SER A 45 -10.30 6.89 10.01
C SER A 45 -9.87 7.49 11.36
N LEU A 46 -8.70 8.13 11.42
CA LEU A 46 -8.19 8.84 12.61
C LEU A 46 -9.14 9.96 13.03
N ALA A 47 -9.57 10.80 12.08
CA ALA A 47 -10.49 11.90 12.36
C ALA A 47 -11.81 11.44 13.01
N VAL A 48 -12.33 10.28 12.58
CA VAL A 48 -13.51 9.68 13.19
C VAL A 48 -13.19 9.04 14.55
N THR A 49 -12.04 8.37 14.65
CA THR A 49 -11.61 7.71 15.89
C THR A 49 -11.43 8.71 17.02
N GLU A 50 -10.80 9.84 16.76
CA GLU A 50 -10.56 10.90 17.76
C GLU A 50 -11.86 11.59 18.18
N LYS A 51 -12.74 11.90 17.22
CA LYS A 51 -13.97 12.67 17.50
C LYS A 51 -15.11 11.84 18.09
N ARG A 52 -15.14 10.54 17.79
CA ARG A 52 -16.31 9.67 18.10
C ARG A 52 -15.94 8.38 18.84
N GLY A 53 -14.67 8.02 18.92
CA GLY A 53 -14.22 6.77 19.55
C GLY A 53 -14.58 5.49 18.80
N VAL A 54 -15.08 5.58 17.56
CA VAL A 54 -15.37 4.44 16.67
C VAL A 54 -14.15 4.12 15.79
N PHE A 55 -14.15 2.98 15.10
CA PHE A 55 -13.07 2.56 14.17
C PHE A 55 -11.67 2.37 14.77
N LYS A 56 -11.49 2.31 16.10
CA LYS A 56 -10.19 2.10 16.74
C LYS A 56 -9.38 0.96 16.11
N SER A 57 -9.94 -0.25 16.03
CA SER A 57 -9.26 -1.41 15.44
C SER A 57 -8.94 -1.20 13.95
N TRP A 58 -9.85 -0.58 13.21
CA TRP A 58 -9.69 -0.30 11.78
C TRP A 58 -8.57 0.72 11.53
N THR A 59 -8.52 1.80 12.32
CA THR A 59 -7.44 2.79 12.29
C THR A 59 -6.08 2.14 12.55
N VAL A 60 -5.97 1.25 13.54
CA VAL A 60 -4.71 0.55 13.81
C VAL A 60 -4.30 -0.34 12.65
N LEU A 61 -5.24 -1.09 12.06
CA LEU A 61 -4.96 -1.91 10.88
C LEU A 61 -4.52 -1.08 9.68
N LEU A 62 -5.17 0.07 9.42
CA LEU A 62 -4.77 0.99 8.36
C LEU A 62 -3.37 1.57 8.60
N ALA A 63 -3.00 1.85 9.85
CA ALA A 63 -1.65 2.32 10.19
C ALA A 63 -0.59 1.25 9.91
N ILE A 64 -0.85 0.01 10.35
CA ILE A 64 0.01 -1.14 10.04
C ILE A 64 0.12 -1.31 8.52
N ALA A 65 -1.00 -1.30 7.81
CA ALA A 65 -1.04 -1.49 6.36
C ALA A 65 -0.29 -0.38 5.59
N ALA A 66 -0.51 0.90 5.93
CA ALA A 66 0.17 2.02 5.28
C ALA A 66 1.70 1.92 5.44
N PHE A 67 2.18 1.60 6.64
CA PHE A 67 3.60 1.40 6.89
C PHE A 67 4.15 0.16 6.17
N SER A 68 3.40 -0.95 6.20
CA SER A 68 3.75 -2.20 5.52
C SER A 68 3.89 -1.99 4.01
N LEU A 69 2.98 -1.22 3.40
CA LEU A 69 3.03 -0.89 1.97
C LEU A 69 4.22 0.02 1.62
N SER A 70 4.63 0.91 2.52
CA SER A 70 5.85 1.71 2.32
C SER A 70 7.12 0.84 2.36
N LEU A 71 7.19 -0.14 3.28
CA LEU A 71 8.29 -1.10 3.32
C LEU A 71 8.27 -2.04 2.10
N LEU A 72 7.08 -2.49 1.69
CA LEU A 72 6.91 -3.30 0.48
C LEU A 72 7.38 -2.51 -0.74
N GLY A 73 6.99 -1.25 -0.88
CA GLY A 73 7.47 -0.40 -1.96
C GLY A 73 9.00 -0.31 -2.00
N THR A 74 9.63 -0.16 -0.83
CA THR A 74 11.10 -0.17 -0.73
C THR A 74 11.69 -1.49 -1.22
N PHE A 75 11.09 -2.62 -0.83
CA PHE A 75 11.49 -3.94 -1.32
C PHE A 75 11.34 -4.04 -2.85
N LEU A 76 10.20 -3.67 -3.41
CA LEU A 76 9.93 -3.77 -4.85
C LEU A 76 10.93 -2.95 -5.67
N VAL A 77 11.25 -1.73 -5.24
CA VAL A 77 12.16 -0.84 -5.98
C VAL A 77 13.63 -1.22 -5.82
N ARG A 78 14.04 -1.80 -4.69
CA ARG A 78 15.46 -2.04 -4.37
C ARG A 78 15.94 -3.47 -4.51
N SER A 79 15.03 -4.45 -4.52
CA SER A 79 15.40 -5.87 -4.60
C SER A 79 15.81 -6.32 -6.01
N GLY A 80 15.36 -5.61 -7.06
CA GLY A 80 15.49 -6.08 -8.44
C GLY A 80 14.60 -7.27 -8.80
N VAL A 81 13.61 -7.58 -7.95
CA VAL A 81 12.71 -8.73 -8.13
C VAL A 81 11.68 -8.52 -9.24
N LEU A 82 11.31 -7.27 -9.51
CA LEU A 82 10.48 -6.88 -10.64
C LEU A 82 11.31 -6.08 -11.64
N THR A 83 11.04 -6.26 -12.92
CA THR A 83 11.58 -5.40 -13.97
C THR A 83 10.85 -4.05 -13.92
N SER A 84 11.59 -2.96 -13.80
CA SER A 84 11.07 -1.60 -13.89
C SER A 84 12.11 -0.70 -14.52
N VAL A 85 11.66 0.22 -15.38
CA VAL A 85 12.51 1.26 -15.99
C VAL A 85 12.95 2.32 -14.97
N HIS A 86 12.23 2.40 -13.84
CA HIS A 86 12.51 3.33 -12.74
C HIS A 86 13.35 2.70 -11.63
N ALA A 87 13.74 1.42 -11.77
CA ALA A 87 14.57 0.76 -10.79
C ALA A 87 16.02 1.27 -10.89
N PHE A 88 16.52 1.84 -9.79
CA PHE A 88 17.91 2.28 -9.67
C PHE A 88 18.59 1.60 -8.48
N ALA A 89 19.86 1.23 -8.65
CA ALA A 89 20.69 0.62 -7.60
C ALA A 89 20.04 -0.62 -6.95
N SER A 90 19.57 -1.56 -7.77
CA SER A 90 19.07 -2.86 -7.33
C SER A 90 20.23 -3.75 -6.85
N ASP A 91 20.05 -4.36 -5.68
CA ASP A 91 21.02 -5.27 -5.07
C ASP A 91 20.25 -6.42 -4.40
N PRO A 92 20.33 -7.66 -4.93
CA PRO A 92 19.60 -8.80 -4.38
C PRO A 92 19.90 -9.05 -2.90
N ALA A 93 21.13 -8.82 -2.44
CA ALA A 93 21.50 -9.01 -1.03
C ALA A 93 20.76 -8.02 -0.12
N ARG A 94 20.62 -6.77 -0.56
CA ARG A 94 19.78 -5.78 0.15
C ARG A 94 18.30 -6.13 0.05
N GLY A 95 17.86 -6.66 -1.09
CA GLY A 95 16.50 -7.16 -1.29
C GLY A 95 16.11 -8.20 -0.23
N VAL A 96 16.97 -9.19 0.01
CA VAL A 96 16.76 -10.22 1.04
C VAL A 96 16.69 -9.62 2.44
N PHE A 97 17.59 -8.69 2.77
CA PHE A 97 17.54 -7.99 4.06
C PHE A 97 16.22 -7.24 4.25
N ILE A 98 15.78 -6.47 3.25
CA ILE A 98 14.52 -5.71 3.32
C ILE A 98 13.32 -6.66 3.42
N LEU A 99 13.34 -7.79 2.70
CA LEU A 99 12.28 -8.80 2.79
C LEU A 99 12.16 -9.39 4.20
N MET A 100 13.30 -9.78 4.81
CA MET A 100 13.31 -10.28 6.18
C MET A 100 12.83 -9.22 7.18
N PHE A 101 13.29 -7.97 7.01
CA PHE A 101 12.84 -6.85 7.82
C PHE A 101 11.32 -6.62 7.68
N LEU A 102 10.79 -6.67 6.46
CA LEU A 102 9.37 -6.58 6.18
C LEU A 102 8.60 -7.69 6.87
N LEU A 103 9.02 -8.96 6.76
CA LEU A 103 8.35 -10.08 7.41
C LEU A 103 8.31 -9.92 8.94
N VAL A 104 9.41 -9.49 9.56
CA VAL A 104 9.49 -9.25 11.00
C VAL A 104 8.56 -8.11 11.43
N VAL A 105 8.60 -6.98 10.72
CA VAL A 105 7.80 -5.79 11.07
C VAL A 105 6.31 -6.03 10.84
N VAL A 106 5.94 -6.55 9.67
CA VAL A 106 4.54 -6.80 9.31
C VAL A 106 3.98 -7.94 10.16
N GLY A 107 4.69 -9.08 10.23
CA GLY A 107 4.29 -10.22 11.05
C GLY A 107 4.21 -9.87 12.54
N GLY A 108 5.20 -9.16 13.07
CA GLY A 108 5.24 -8.71 14.46
C GLY A 108 4.12 -7.73 14.80
N SER A 109 3.86 -6.74 13.94
CA SER A 109 2.80 -5.75 14.16
C SER A 109 1.40 -6.37 14.06
N LEU A 110 1.15 -7.27 13.10
CA LEU A 110 -0.13 -7.99 12.98
C LEU A 110 -0.34 -8.97 14.15
N THR A 111 0.72 -9.65 14.59
CA THR A 111 0.66 -10.52 15.77
C THR A 111 0.34 -9.72 17.03
N LEU A 112 1.02 -8.58 17.23
CA LEU A 112 0.74 -7.68 18.35
C LEU A 112 -0.70 -7.14 18.28
N PHE A 113 -1.17 -6.77 17.09
CA PHE A 113 -2.55 -6.34 16.88
C PHE A 113 -3.54 -7.44 17.27
N ALA A 114 -3.31 -8.69 16.84
CA ALA A 114 -4.17 -9.83 17.18
C ALA A 114 -4.22 -10.08 18.69
N ILE A 115 -3.07 -10.02 19.38
CA ILE A 115 -2.97 -10.17 20.84
C ILE A 115 -3.70 -9.02 21.56
N ARG A 116 -3.59 -7.80 21.05
CA ARG A 116 -4.19 -6.60 21.66
C ARG A 116 -5.63 -6.32 21.22
N ALA A 117 -6.16 -7.08 20.27
CA ALA A 117 -7.51 -6.89 19.72
C ALA A 117 -8.62 -6.72 20.77
N PRO A 118 -8.63 -7.43 21.92
CA PRO A 118 -9.64 -7.23 22.96
C PRO A 118 -9.67 -5.81 23.55
N VAL A 119 -8.51 -5.16 23.63
CA VAL A 119 -8.35 -3.83 24.25
C VAL A 119 -8.71 -2.70 23.27
N VAL A 120 -8.66 -2.97 21.96
CA VAL A 120 -8.85 -1.96 20.90
C VAL A 120 -10.30 -1.90 20.40
N LYS A 121 -11.23 -2.64 21.03
CA LYS A 121 -12.65 -2.64 20.65
C LYS A 121 -13.30 -1.25 20.79
N SER A 122 -13.96 -0.81 19.73
CA SER A 122 -14.87 0.34 19.79
C SER A 122 -16.17 -0.06 20.48
N HIS A 123 -16.58 0.69 21.49
CA HIS A 123 -17.81 0.45 22.25
C HIS A 123 -19.01 1.28 21.75
N VAL A 124 -18.79 2.13 20.74
CA VAL A 124 -19.78 3.06 20.21
C VAL A 124 -20.19 2.60 18.80
N GLY A 125 -21.50 2.53 18.55
CA GLY A 125 -22.07 2.25 17.24
C GLY A 125 -22.51 3.53 16.51
N PHE A 126 -22.65 3.46 15.19
CA PHE A 126 -23.18 4.54 14.35
C PHE A 126 -24.24 3.99 13.40
N GLY A 127 -25.17 4.84 12.96
CA GLY A 127 -26.28 4.44 12.09
C GLY A 127 -25.87 4.26 10.63
N LEU A 128 -26.67 3.49 9.87
CA LEU A 128 -26.41 3.23 8.44
C LEU A 128 -26.42 4.49 7.57
N TRP A 129 -27.24 5.50 7.92
CA TRP A 129 -27.26 6.78 7.21
C TRP A 129 -26.59 7.86 8.05
N SER A 130 -25.26 7.86 8.08
CA SER A 130 -24.48 8.80 8.88
C SER A 130 -23.17 9.22 8.19
N ARG A 131 -22.53 10.27 8.72
CA ARG A 131 -21.21 10.73 8.26
C ARG A 131 -20.15 9.65 8.46
N GLU A 132 -20.24 8.89 9.55
CA GLU A 132 -19.35 7.78 9.87
C GLU A 132 -19.49 6.65 8.83
N THR A 133 -20.70 6.34 8.38
CA THR A 133 -20.90 5.36 7.30
C THR A 133 -20.33 5.82 5.96
N LEU A 134 -20.48 7.10 5.61
CA LEU A 134 -19.86 7.67 4.41
C LEU A 134 -18.33 7.59 4.47
N LEU A 135 -17.75 7.90 5.64
CA LEU A 135 -16.30 7.80 5.86
C LEU A 135 -15.79 6.37 5.82
N LEU A 136 -16.58 5.41 6.33
CA LEU A 136 -16.30 3.99 6.18
C LEU A 136 -16.32 3.55 4.71
N GLY A 137 -17.34 3.95 3.96
CA GLY A 137 -17.45 3.66 2.52
C GLY A 137 -16.25 4.21 1.73
N ASN A 138 -15.83 5.45 2.02
CA ASN A 138 -14.63 6.03 1.44
C ASN A 138 -13.36 5.22 1.79
N ASN A 139 -13.20 4.83 3.05
CA ASN A 139 -12.07 4.00 3.46
C ASN A 139 -12.04 2.65 2.73
N LEU A 140 -13.20 2.00 2.59
CA LEU A 140 -13.31 0.73 1.87
C LEU A 140 -12.94 0.90 0.41
N LEU A 141 -13.43 1.95 -0.26
CA LEU A 141 -13.09 2.24 -1.65
C LEU A 141 -11.57 2.39 -1.83
N LEU A 142 -10.92 3.18 -0.97
CA LEU A 142 -9.47 3.41 -1.03
C LEU A 142 -8.66 2.12 -0.76
N VAL A 143 -9.08 1.31 0.21
CA VAL A 143 -8.42 0.03 0.53
C VAL A 143 -8.60 -0.99 -0.59
N VAL A 144 -9.79 -1.06 -1.19
CA VAL A 144 -10.05 -1.95 -2.34
C VAL A 144 -9.21 -1.52 -3.54
N ALA A 145 -9.14 -0.22 -3.84
CA ALA A 145 -8.28 0.29 -4.91
C ALA A 145 -6.80 -0.05 -4.67
N ALA A 146 -6.30 0.17 -3.45
CA ALA A 146 -4.92 -0.21 -3.09
C ALA A 146 -4.69 -1.72 -3.21
N SER A 147 -5.68 -2.54 -2.83
CA SER A 147 -5.61 -4.00 -2.93
C SER A 147 -5.58 -4.48 -4.39
N MET A 148 -6.37 -3.86 -5.28
CA MET A 148 -6.32 -4.16 -6.72
C MET A 148 -4.95 -3.84 -7.31
N ILE A 149 -4.37 -2.70 -6.95
CA ILE A 149 -3.02 -2.31 -7.41
C ILE A 149 -1.97 -3.27 -6.86
N LEU A 150 -2.07 -3.64 -5.58
CA LEU A 150 -1.18 -4.60 -4.93
C LEU A 150 -1.22 -5.95 -5.64
N LEU A 151 -2.42 -6.48 -5.89
CA LEU A 151 -2.61 -7.73 -6.59
C LEU A 151 -2.04 -7.66 -8.01
N GLY A 152 -2.34 -6.60 -8.77
CA GLY A 152 -1.77 -6.42 -10.12
C GLY A 152 -0.25 -6.31 -10.12
N THR A 153 0.33 -5.65 -9.11
CA THR A 153 1.79 -5.47 -8.98
C THR A 153 2.49 -6.76 -8.57
N LEU A 154 1.89 -7.55 -7.67
CA LEU A 154 2.49 -8.78 -7.16
C LEU A 154 2.18 -10.01 -8.02
N TYR A 155 1.15 -9.96 -8.87
CA TYR A 155 0.74 -11.11 -9.68
C TYR A 155 1.89 -11.67 -10.54
N PRO A 156 2.67 -10.87 -11.28
CA PRO A 156 3.79 -11.38 -12.05
C PRO A 156 4.86 -12.04 -11.18
N LEU A 157 5.10 -11.51 -9.98
CA LEU A 157 6.06 -12.06 -9.04
C LEU A 157 5.64 -13.44 -8.53
N VAL A 158 4.34 -13.63 -8.28
CA VAL A 158 3.80 -14.92 -7.86
C VAL A 158 3.94 -15.95 -8.98
N ILE A 159 3.70 -15.56 -10.23
CA ILE A 159 3.89 -16.44 -11.38
C ILE A 159 5.36 -16.81 -11.56
N ASP A 160 6.27 -15.83 -11.55
CA ASP A 160 7.72 -16.06 -11.66
C ASP A 160 8.21 -17.02 -10.55
N ALA A 161 7.73 -16.86 -9.32
CA ALA A 161 8.10 -17.73 -8.20
C ALA A 161 7.60 -19.19 -8.34
N ILE A 162 6.51 -19.43 -9.08
CA ILE A 162 5.90 -20.76 -9.22
C ILE A 162 6.32 -21.44 -10.53
N SER A 163 6.28 -20.73 -11.65
CA SER A 163 6.58 -21.28 -12.99
C SER A 163 8.00 -20.98 -13.47
N GLY A 164 8.69 -19.99 -12.90
CA GLY A 164 9.97 -19.48 -13.41
C GLY A 164 9.83 -18.59 -14.66
N ASP A 165 8.60 -18.29 -15.08
CA ASP A 165 8.34 -17.42 -16.23
C ASP A 165 8.23 -15.96 -15.81
N LYS A 166 9.05 -15.10 -16.42
CA LYS A 166 8.96 -13.66 -16.22
C LYS A 166 7.81 -13.08 -17.01
N MET A 167 6.79 -12.59 -16.30
CA MET A 167 5.68 -11.84 -16.86
C MET A 167 5.78 -10.35 -16.48
N SER A 168 5.18 -9.50 -17.30
CA SER A 168 4.95 -8.07 -17.01
C SER A 168 3.47 -7.76 -17.14
N VAL A 169 2.99 -6.72 -16.45
CA VAL A 169 1.62 -6.20 -16.60
C VAL A 169 1.72 -4.87 -17.35
N GLY A 170 1.16 -4.83 -18.56
CA GLY A 170 1.26 -3.70 -19.48
C GLY A 170 1.93 -4.10 -20.81
N PRO A 171 1.86 -3.23 -21.84
CA PRO A 171 2.55 -3.42 -23.12
C PRO A 171 4.07 -3.59 -23.00
#